data_AF-D8LSJ1-F1
#
_entry.id   AF-D8LSJ1-F1
#
_cell.length_a   1.000
_cell.length_b   1.000
_cell.length_c   1.000
_cell.angle_alpha   90.00
_cell.angle_beta   90.00
_cell.angle_gamma   90.00
#
_symmetry.space_group_name_H-M   'P 1'
#
loop_
_entity.id
_entity.type
_entity.pdbx_description
1 polymer ?
#
loop_
_entity_poly.entity_id
_entity_poly.type
_entity_poly.pdbx_seq_one_letter_code
_entity_poly.pdbx_strand_id
1 'polypeptide(L)'
;MLKIVLRTSGADVVFSGATRKVQALLRSHGVITDDDPVFNSLDTALEWSEEMMLDERREEMLLRGGGATASPSLGGSLLRQQKQQACLAGTTPPPLALTTQAQGRHTTEEPAGGGGGMPPAGSNNEEGEGEQGRPAAAAPEAEAETAVFLGDHEDYYLRAGTLRRRSSFSTQISDRGLDNPLVVGDVGSLQSILEDYLEVDRYQAPESVRSVLGEAKSFFRQERVAAGAVLADHGNPSSSSSSPEKVYFIGSGSVELQIPGKCGPRRLQKVCAGGTFGEVGFFLRTPQAFRAVTREPCHLHTLDRTGMAAMQHQNPGLCILVQKAVMKSICLAASLSIESAHLGPVDDGRSVRLGRIEEER
;
A
#
# COMPACT_ATOMS: atom_id res chain seq x y z
N MET A 1 5.20 -7.25 7.03
CA MET A 1 3.77 -6.90 6.97
C MET A 1 3.32 -6.54 5.56
N LEU A 2 3.98 -5.61 4.86
CA LEU A 2 3.63 -5.20 3.50
C LEU A 2 3.47 -6.37 2.51
N LYS A 3 4.42 -7.32 2.49
CA LYS A 3 4.34 -8.49 1.60
C LYS A 3 3.16 -9.42 1.91
N ILE A 4 2.79 -9.57 3.18
CA ILE A 4 1.62 -10.38 3.57
C ILE A 4 0.36 -9.71 3.02
N VAL A 5 0.23 -8.39 3.20
CA VAL A 5 -0.90 -7.61 2.69
C VAL A 5 -1.00 -7.71 1.17
N LEU A 6 0.12 -7.59 0.45
CA LEU A 6 0.14 -7.66 -1.02
C LEU A 6 -0.19 -9.07 -1.54
N ARG A 7 0.30 -10.14 -0.89
CA ARG A 7 -0.12 -11.50 -1.26
C ARG A 7 -1.60 -11.76 -1.01
N THR A 8 -2.16 -11.22 0.08
CA THR A 8 -3.60 -11.36 0.36
C THR A 8 -4.47 -10.63 -0.67
N SER A 9 -3.95 -9.57 -1.31
CA SER A 9 -4.63 -8.88 -2.42
C SER A 9 -4.31 -9.48 -3.80
N GLY A 10 -3.68 -10.66 -3.88
CA GLY A 10 -3.30 -11.26 -5.17
C GLY A 10 -2.21 -10.50 -5.92
N ALA A 11 -1.46 -9.63 -5.23
CA ALA A 11 -0.36 -8.88 -5.83
C ALA A 11 0.98 -9.53 -5.47
N ASP A 12 1.72 -9.97 -6.50
CA ASP A 12 3.09 -10.44 -6.34
C ASP A 12 4.10 -9.29 -6.41
N VAL A 13 5.07 -9.33 -5.50
CA VAL A 13 6.12 -8.31 -5.38
C VAL A 13 7.44 -8.92 -5.74
N VAL A 14 8.07 -8.32 -6.75
CA VAL A 14 9.38 -8.73 -7.24
C VAL A 14 10.40 -7.63 -6.97
N PHE A 15 11.59 -7.99 -6.48
CA PHE A 15 12.68 -7.06 -6.24
C PHE A 15 13.72 -7.17 -7.36
N SER A 16 14.12 -6.04 -7.94
CA SER A 16 15.19 -5.96 -8.93
C SER A 16 16.28 -4.98 -8.49
N GLY A 17 17.54 -5.26 -8.87
CA GLY A 17 18.69 -4.38 -8.60
C GLY A 17 19.09 -4.25 -7.13
N ALA A 18 18.54 -5.08 -6.24
CA ALA A 18 18.88 -5.04 -4.82
C ALA A 18 20.29 -5.60 -4.58
N THR A 19 21.19 -4.77 -4.04
CA THR A 19 22.53 -5.23 -3.62
C THR A 19 22.44 -6.30 -2.53
N ARG A 20 23.47 -7.15 -2.40
CA ARG A 20 23.51 -8.20 -1.36
C ARG A 20 23.23 -7.68 0.05
N LYS A 21 23.70 -6.47 0.37
CA LYS A 21 23.46 -5.81 1.66
C LYS A 21 21.99 -5.45 1.85
N VAL A 22 21.34 -4.91 0.81
CA VAL A 22 19.90 -4.59 0.83
C VAL A 22 19.09 -5.88 0.95
N GLN A 23 19.43 -6.92 0.19
CA GLN A 23 18.76 -8.21 0.30
C GLN A 23 18.87 -8.82 1.69
N ALA A 24 20.06 -8.78 2.31
CA ALA A 24 20.26 -9.27 3.68
C ALA A 24 19.40 -8.50 4.69
N LEU A 25 19.27 -7.18 4.51
CA LEU A 25 18.42 -6.34 5.37
C LEU A 25 16.92 -6.62 5.16
N LEU A 26 16.48 -6.81 3.92
CA LEU A 26 15.10 -7.21 3.62
C LEU A 26 14.77 -8.59 4.20
N ARG A 27 15.71 -9.55 4.12
CA ARG A 27 15.58 -10.88 4.75
C ARG A 27 15.54 -10.81 6.26
N SER A 28 16.44 -10.04 6.90
CA SER A 28 16.46 -9.91 8.37
C SER A 28 15.20 -9.27 8.93
N HIS A 29 14.50 -8.45 8.14
CA HIS A 29 13.22 -7.85 8.51
C HIS A 29 12.00 -8.65 8.04
N GLY A 30 12.19 -9.84 7.46
CA GLY A 30 11.10 -10.69 6.96
C GLY A 30 10.28 -10.04 5.84
N VAL A 31 10.89 -9.12 5.09
CA VAL A 31 10.27 -8.52 3.90
C VAL A 31 10.36 -9.49 2.73
N ILE A 32 11.48 -10.19 2.58
CA ILE A 32 11.67 -11.29 1.62
C ILE A 32 12.18 -12.55 2.34
N THR A 33 11.87 -13.73 1.81
CA THR A 33 12.33 -15.05 2.23
C THR A 33 13.44 -15.55 1.30
N ASP A 34 14.08 -16.67 1.65
CA ASP A 34 15.10 -17.27 0.79
C ASP A 34 14.53 -17.82 -0.52
N ASP A 35 13.24 -18.17 -0.53
CA ASP A 35 12.50 -18.62 -1.71
C ASP A 35 12.02 -17.49 -2.62
N ASP A 36 12.14 -16.23 -2.21
CA ASP A 36 11.65 -15.13 -3.04
C ASP A 36 12.62 -14.81 -4.18
N PRO A 37 12.11 -14.63 -5.40
CA PRO A 37 12.94 -14.28 -6.52
C PRO A 37 13.43 -12.83 -6.38
N VAL A 38 14.75 -12.66 -6.40
CA VAL A 38 15.41 -11.34 -6.47
C VAL A 38 16.26 -11.30 -7.72
N PHE A 39 16.00 -10.32 -8.57
CA PHE A 39 16.63 -10.19 -9.87
C PHE A 39 17.72 -9.13 -9.86
N ASN A 40 18.76 -9.34 -10.67
CA ASN A 40 19.88 -8.39 -10.78
C ASN A 40 19.54 -7.17 -11.64
N SER A 41 18.57 -7.30 -12.56
CA SER A 41 18.12 -6.25 -13.46
C SER A 41 16.60 -6.15 -13.47
N LEU A 42 16.10 -4.99 -13.88
CA LEU A 42 14.67 -4.75 -14.07
C LEU A 42 14.10 -5.62 -15.18
N ASP A 43 14.82 -5.75 -16.30
CA ASP A 43 14.35 -6.51 -17.46
C ASP A 43 14.07 -7.98 -17.12
N THR A 44 14.95 -8.63 -16.34
CA THR A 44 14.73 -10.02 -15.92
C THR A 44 13.56 -10.15 -14.95
N ALA A 45 13.35 -9.14 -14.09
CA ALA A 45 12.18 -9.12 -13.21
C ALA A 45 10.88 -8.96 -14.01
N LEU A 46 10.87 -8.15 -15.06
CA LEU A 46 9.71 -7.96 -15.93
C LEU A 46 9.42 -9.21 -16.77
N GLU A 47 10.44 -9.83 -17.35
CA GLU A 47 10.29 -11.10 -18.10
C GLU A 47 9.70 -12.20 -17.21
N TRP A 48 10.20 -12.32 -15.97
CA TRP A 48 9.65 -13.27 -15.01
C TRP A 48 8.20 -12.94 -14.62
N SER A 49 7.87 -11.66 -14.45
CA SER A 49 6.51 -11.23 -14.12
C SER A 49 5.54 -11.54 -15.26
N GLU A 50 5.96 -11.36 -16.51
CA GLU A 50 5.18 -11.73 -17.69
C GLU A 50 4.95 -13.26 -17.75
N GLU A 51 5.99 -14.06 -17.53
CA GLU A 51 5.88 -15.52 -17.53
C GLU A 51 4.90 -16.00 -16.44
N MET A 52 4.96 -15.41 -15.24
CA MET A 52 4.05 -15.71 -14.14
C MET A 52 2.58 -15.42 -14.49
N MET A 53 2.29 -14.24 -15.06
CA MET A 53 0.93 -13.87 -15.49
C MET A 53 0.39 -14.79 -16.59
N LEU A 54 1.25 -15.22 -17.52
CA LEU A 54 0.88 -16.15 -18.58
C LEU A 54 0.57 -17.55 -18.04
N ASP A 55 1.24 -17.97 -16.98
CA ASP A 55 1.02 -19.25 -16.33
C ASP A 55 -0.27 -19.29 -15.52
N GLU A 56 -0.58 -18.24 -14.76
CA GLU A 56 -1.86 -18.09 -14.06
C GLU A 56 -3.03 -18.14 -15.04
N ARG A 57 -2.91 -17.47 -16.18
CA ARG A 57 -3.94 -17.49 -17.23
C ARG A 57 -4.08 -18.87 -17.86
N ARG A 58 -2.98 -19.61 -18.02
CA ARG A 58 -3.01 -20.99 -18.53
C ARG A 58 -3.71 -21.92 -17.55
N GLU A 59 -3.44 -21.77 -16.26
CA GLU A 59 -4.10 -22.53 -15.20
C GLU A 59 -5.60 -22.20 -15.13
N GLU A 60 -5.98 -20.94 -15.24
CA GLU A 60 -7.40 -20.53 -15.32
C GLU A 60 -8.10 -21.12 -16.56
N MET A 61 -7.43 -21.13 -17.72
CA MET A 61 -7.96 -21.74 -18.94
C MET A 61 -8.13 -23.26 -18.78
N LEU A 62 -7.21 -23.95 -18.10
CA LEU A 62 -7.33 -25.38 -17.81
C LEU A 62 -8.49 -25.67 -16.84
N LEU A 63 -8.71 -24.81 -15.85
CA LEU A 63 -9.80 -24.95 -14.89
C LEU A 63 -11.17 -24.63 -15.49
N ARG A 64 -11.26 -23.64 -16.40
CA ARG A 64 -12.51 -23.32 -17.12
C ARG A 64 -12.80 -24.28 -18.28
N GLY A 65 -11.76 -24.86 -18.87
CA GLY A 65 -11.83 -25.74 -20.04
C GLY A 65 -12.13 -27.20 -19.67
N GLY A 66 -13.29 -27.47 -19.08
CA GLY A 66 -13.78 -28.83 -18.94
C GLY A 66 -14.01 -29.49 -20.30
N GLY A 67 -13.06 -30.30 -20.78
CA GLY A 67 -13.33 -31.31 -21.81
C GLY A 67 -12.54 -31.28 -23.12
N ALA A 68 -11.27 -30.88 -23.15
CA ALA A 68 -10.41 -31.17 -24.30
C ALA A 68 -9.09 -31.82 -23.86
N THR A 69 -8.89 -33.07 -24.27
CA THR A 69 -7.69 -33.89 -24.04
C THR A 69 -6.49 -33.29 -24.81
N ALA A 70 -5.84 -32.28 -24.25
CA ALA A 70 -4.53 -31.84 -24.70
C ALA A 70 -3.49 -32.30 -23.68
N SER A 71 -2.57 -33.17 -24.11
CA SER A 71 -1.50 -33.71 -23.27
C SER A 71 -0.66 -32.59 -22.64
N PRO A 72 -0.37 -32.64 -21.33
CA PRO A 72 0.44 -31.63 -20.67
C PRO A 72 1.89 -31.73 -21.16
N SER A 73 2.44 -30.65 -21.73
CA SER A 73 3.86 -30.60 -22.05
C SER A 73 4.66 -30.40 -20.76
N LEU A 74 5.36 -31.45 -20.33
CA LEU A 74 6.29 -31.46 -19.19
C LEU A 74 7.47 -30.45 -19.29
N GLY A 75 7.57 -29.68 -20.38
CA GLY A 75 8.72 -28.83 -20.67
C GLY A 75 8.85 -27.59 -19.78
N GLY A 76 7.74 -27.00 -19.33
CA GLY A 76 7.76 -25.73 -18.59
C GLY A 76 8.37 -25.84 -17.19
N SER A 77 7.94 -26.84 -16.40
CA SER A 77 8.41 -27.02 -15.02
C SER A 77 9.90 -27.36 -14.92
N LEU A 78 10.42 -28.11 -15.89
CA LEU A 78 11.82 -28.53 -15.90
C LEU A 78 12.74 -27.38 -16.33
N LEU A 79 12.28 -26.55 -17.27
CA LEU A 79 12.96 -25.30 -17.63
C LEU A 79 12.97 -24.29 -16.47
N ARG A 80 11.89 -24.21 -15.68
CA ARG A 80 11.80 -23.38 -14.45
C ARG A 80 12.86 -23.79 -13.43
N GLN A 81 12.98 -25.09 -13.15
CA GLN A 81 13.97 -25.57 -12.18
C GLN A 81 15.41 -25.31 -12.67
N GLN A 82 15.65 -25.45 -13.98
CA GLN A 82 16.96 -25.17 -14.57
C GLN A 82 17.31 -23.68 -14.58
N LYS A 83 16.37 -22.79 -14.94
CA LYS A 83 16.58 -21.32 -14.91
C LYS A 83 16.77 -20.82 -13.48
N GLN A 84 15.96 -21.29 -12.51
CA GLN A 84 16.11 -20.92 -11.10
C GLN A 84 17.46 -21.38 -10.53
N GLN A 85 17.90 -22.60 -10.85
CA GLN A 85 19.22 -23.09 -10.45
C GLN A 85 20.36 -22.30 -11.11
N ALA A 86 20.23 -21.89 -12.37
CA ALA A 86 21.22 -21.07 -13.06
C ALA A 86 21.31 -19.64 -12.49
N CYS A 87 20.18 -19.02 -12.14
CA CYS A 87 20.14 -17.71 -11.48
C CYS A 87 20.78 -17.74 -10.08
N LEU A 88 20.54 -18.81 -9.30
CA LEU A 88 21.16 -19.01 -7.99
C LEU A 88 22.66 -19.31 -8.08
N ALA A 89 23.11 -19.99 -9.14
CA ALA A 89 24.51 -20.34 -9.36
C ALA A 89 25.36 -19.20 -9.96
N GLY A 90 24.75 -18.11 -10.45
CA GLY A 90 25.46 -17.00 -11.10
C GLY A 90 26.15 -17.38 -12.40
N THR A 91 25.74 -18.48 -13.04
CA THR A 91 26.34 -18.99 -14.27
C THR A 91 25.49 -18.63 -15.49
N THR A 92 26.07 -17.97 -16.47
CA THR A 92 25.47 -17.76 -17.80
C THR A 92 25.42 -19.09 -18.57
N PRO A 93 24.26 -19.54 -19.07
CA PRO A 93 24.18 -20.76 -19.87
C PRO A 93 24.87 -20.57 -21.25
N PRO A 94 25.52 -21.61 -21.79
CA PRO A 94 26.16 -21.52 -23.11
C PRO A 94 25.11 -21.41 -24.24
N PRO A 95 25.43 -20.73 -25.36
CA PRO A 95 24.50 -20.57 -26.46
C PRO A 95 24.22 -21.91 -27.15
N LEU A 96 22.94 -22.22 -27.33
CA LEU A 96 22.47 -23.40 -28.05
C LEU A 96 22.79 -23.27 -29.55
N ALA A 97 23.49 -24.26 -30.09
CA ALA A 97 23.77 -24.37 -31.51
C ALA A 97 22.48 -24.73 -32.30
N LEU A 98 22.15 -23.89 -33.27
CA LEU A 98 21.11 -24.13 -34.29
C LEU A 98 21.52 -25.29 -35.20
N THR A 99 20.84 -26.44 -35.08
CA THR A 99 20.86 -27.48 -36.11
C THR A 99 19.78 -27.22 -37.15
N THR A 100 20.21 -26.98 -38.38
CA THR A 100 19.43 -26.82 -39.60
C THR A 100 18.69 -28.11 -39.98
N GLN A 101 17.37 -28.01 -40.19
CA GLN A 101 16.54 -29.08 -40.75
C GLN A 101 16.46 -28.93 -42.27
N ALA A 102 16.80 -29.99 -43.01
CA ALA A 102 16.63 -30.12 -44.44
C ALA A 102 15.43 -31.04 -44.76
N GLN A 103 14.73 -30.70 -45.84
CA GLN A 103 13.51 -31.31 -46.36
C GLN A 103 13.69 -32.75 -46.88
N GLY A 104 12.66 -33.58 -46.74
CA GLY A 104 12.51 -34.88 -47.41
C GLY A 104 11.04 -35.29 -47.52
N ARG A 105 10.64 -35.69 -48.73
CA ARG A 105 9.29 -35.93 -49.28
C ARG A 105 8.86 -37.42 -49.15
N HIS A 106 7.53 -37.66 -49.13
CA HIS A 106 6.77 -38.88 -49.53
C HIS A 106 7.13 -40.21 -48.79
N THR A 107 6.27 -41.18 -48.49
CA THR A 107 5.07 -41.78 -49.12
C THR A 107 4.26 -42.57 -48.06
N THR A 108 2.94 -42.68 -48.29
CA THR A 108 2.04 -43.86 -48.12
C THR A 108 2.36 -44.95 -47.09
N GLU A 109 1.42 -45.25 -46.19
CA GLU A 109 0.68 -46.53 -46.10
C GLU A 109 -0.27 -46.59 -44.89
N GLU A 110 -1.52 -46.99 -45.17
CA GLU A 110 -2.50 -47.60 -44.25
C GLU A 110 -1.95 -48.94 -43.70
N PRO A 111 -2.41 -49.51 -42.55
CA PRO A 111 -3.77 -50.05 -42.48
C PRO A 111 -4.47 -50.11 -41.10
N ALA A 112 -5.79 -50.23 -41.19
CA ALA A 112 -6.74 -51.11 -40.47
C ALA A 112 -6.47 -51.64 -39.03
N GLY A 113 -7.55 -51.56 -38.23
CA GLY A 113 -7.84 -52.41 -37.05
C GLY A 113 -8.25 -51.56 -35.84
N GLY A 114 -9.40 -51.71 -35.18
CA GLY A 114 -10.38 -52.78 -35.11
C GLY A 114 -10.80 -52.95 -33.64
N GLY A 115 -12.11 -53.00 -33.36
CA GLY A 115 -12.71 -53.38 -32.06
C GLY A 115 -12.89 -52.19 -31.09
N GLY A 116 -14.05 -51.92 -30.50
CA GLY A 116 -15.17 -52.79 -30.14
C GLY A 116 -15.20 -52.91 -28.60
N GLY A 117 -16.25 -52.38 -27.95
CA GLY A 117 -16.44 -52.57 -26.51
C GLY A 117 -17.36 -51.54 -25.85
N MET A 118 -18.66 -51.84 -25.82
CA MET A 118 -19.67 -51.21 -24.96
C MET A 118 -19.97 -52.18 -23.77
N PRO A 119 -20.84 -51.82 -22.80
CA PRO A 119 -20.60 -51.82 -21.35
C PRO A 119 -21.22 -53.07 -20.66
N PRO A 120 -21.42 -53.15 -19.31
CA PRO A 120 -22.63 -52.51 -18.72
C PRO A 120 -22.60 -52.19 -17.18
N ALA A 121 -23.60 -51.39 -16.79
CA ALA A 121 -24.55 -51.49 -15.67
C ALA A 121 -24.18 -52.02 -14.26
N GLY A 122 -24.68 -51.27 -13.27
CA GLY A 122 -25.21 -51.71 -11.97
C GLY A 122 -25.63 -50.45 -11.20
N SER A 123 -26.90 -50.05 -11.02
CA SER A 123 -28.10 -50.64 -10.40
C SER A 123 -27.98 -50.96 -8.91
N ASN A 124 -28.89 -50.34 -8.14
CA ASN A 124 -29.48 -50.69 -6.83
C ASN A 124 -29.30 -49.56 -5.80
N ASN A 125 -30.36 -48.80 -5.53
CA ASN A 125 -31.43 -49.07 -4.55
C ASN A 125 -30.92 -48.88 -3.12
N GLU A 126 -31.49 -47.94 -2.38
CA GLU A 126 -32.38 -48.29 -1.25
C GLU A 126 -33.09 -47.05 -0.72
N GLU A 127 -34.41 -47.16 -0.75
CA GLU A 127 -35.38 -46.32 -0.07
C GLU A 127 -35.28 -46.56 1.44
N GLY A 128 -35.48 -45.50 2.23
CA GLY A 128 -35.55 -45.56 3.68
C GLY A 128 -36.40 -44.42 4.20
N GLU A 129 -37.72 -44.60 4.14
CA GLU A 129 -38.70 -43.79 4.86
C GLU A 129 -38.63 -44.11 6.36
N GLY A 130 -38.78 -43.09 7.21
CA GLY A 130 -38.82 -43.26 8.66
C GLY A 130 -39.18 -41.96 9.38
N GLU A 131 -40.46 -41.87 9.75
CA GLU A 131 -41.15 -40.80 10.48
C GLU A 131 -40.45 -40.31 11.77
N GLN A 132 -40.63 -39.02 12.12
CA GLN A 132 -41.45 -38.58 13.28
C GLN A 132 -41.30 -37.08 13.55
N GLY A 133 -42.44 -36.43 13.80
CA GLY A 133 -42.56 -34.97 13.90
C GLY A 133 -42.52 -34.37 15.31
N ARG A 134 -42.75 -33.04 15.29
CA ARG A 134 -42.99 -32.03 16.35
C ARG A 134 -41.77 -31.22 16.81
N PRO A 135 -41.98 -29.98 17.30
CA PRO A 135 -42.81 -28.91 16.76
C PRO A 135 -42.03 -27.59 16.58
N ALA A 136 -42.69 -26.64 15.92
CA ALA A 136 -42.23 -25.31 15.57
C ALA A 136 -41.49 -24.54 16.69
N ALA A 137 -40.30 -24.05 16.35
CA ALA A 137 -39.65 -22.92 17.01
C ALA A 137 -39.40 -21.83 15.95
N ALA A 138 -39.77 -20.61 16.30
CA ALA A 138 -39.78 -19.44 15.43
C ALA A 138 -38.39 -19.16 14.83
N ALA A 139 -38.40 -18.89 13.52
CA ALA A 139 -37.25 -18.41 12.77
C ALA A 139 -36.78 -17.05 13.30
N PRO A 140 -35.48 -16.84 13.57
CA PRO A 140 -34.92 -15.51 13.56
C PRO A 140 -34.83 -15.04 12.11
N GLU A 141 -35.31 -13.84 11.85
CA GLU A 141 -35.18 -13.15 10.57
C GLU A 141 -33.70 -13.13 10.17
N ALA A 142 -33.42 -13.68 8.99
CA ALA A 142 -32.11 -13.60 8.37
C ALA A 142 -31.83 -12.13 8.04
N GLU A 143 -30.99 -11.50 8.85
CA GLU A 143 -30.34 -10.26 8.46
C GLU A 143 -29.54 -10.56 7.19
N ALA A 144 -29.97 -9.95 6.08
CA ALA A 144 -29.22 -9.97 4.85
C ALA A 144 -27.88 -9.25 5.12
N GLU A 145 -26.82 -10.03 5.34
CA GLU A 145 -25.46 -9.55 5.17
C GLU A 145 -25.31 -9.14 3.71
N THR A 146 -25.53 -7.85 3.45
CA THR A 146 -25.02 -7.16 2.27
C THR A 146 -23.50 -7.18 2.38
N ALA A 147 -22.89 -8.31 2.02
CA ALA A 147 -21.48 -8.37 1.70
C ALA A 147 -21.26 -7.46 0.48
N VAL A 148 -20.90 -6.21 0.73
CA VAL A 148 -20.40 -5.30 -0.30
C VAL A 148 -19.04 -5.85 -0.71
N PHE A 149 -19.05 -6.77 -1.68
CA PHE A 149 -17.86 -7.22 -2.38
C PHE A 149 -17.28 -6.00 -3.10
N LEU A 150 -16.17 -5.46 -2.57
CA LEU A 150 -15.35 -4.42 -3.22
C LEU A 150 -14.56 -4.97 -4.44
N GLY A 151 -15.12 -5.97 -5.13
CA GLY A 151 -14.42 -6.76 -6.15
C GLY A 151 -14.01 -6.00 -7.42
N ASP A 152 -14.62 -4.87 -7.72
CA ASP A 152 -14.39 -4.14 -8.98
C ASP A 152 -13.92 -2.68 -8.82
N HIS A 153 -13.69 -2.21 -7.59
CA HIS A 153 -13.34 -0.81 -7.34
C HIS A 153 -11.82 -0.53 -7.22
N GLU A 154 -10.98 -1.56 -7.09
CA GLU A 154 -9.52 -1.37 -7.05
C GLU A 154 -8.96 -0.84 -8.37
N ASP A 155 -9.55 -1.26 -9.50
CA ASP A 155 -9.15 -0.82 -10.84
C ASP A 155 -9.37 0.67 -11.07
N TYR A 156 -10.38 1.29 -10.43
CA TYR A 156 -10.63 2.73 -10.61
C TYR A 156 -9.51 3.58 -10.02
N TYR A 157 -8.90 3.14 -8.92
CA TYR A 157 -7.77 3.83 -8.29
C TYR A 157 -6.42 3.55 -8.96
N LEU A 158 -6.31 2.45 -9.72
CA LEU A 158 -5.09 2.12 -10.47
C LEU A 158 -5.11 2.72 -11.89
N ARG A 159 -6.29 2.94 -12.48
CA ARG A 159 -6.43 3.41 -13.88
C ARG A 159 -6.49 4.93 -14.05
N ALA A 160 -6.61 5.70 -12.96
CA ALA A 160 -6.58 7.17 -12.98
C ALA A 160 -5.15 7.78 -13.08
N GLY A 161 -4.16 6.99 -13.53
CA GLY A 161 -2.75 7.37 -13.58
C GLY A 161 -2.28 8.05 -14.87
N THR A 162 -3.07 8.94 -15.48
CA THR A 162 -2.53 9.91 -16.45
C THR A 162 -3.24 11.25 -16.31
N LEU A 163 -2.66 12.21 -15.57
CA LEU A 163 -2.52 13.60 -16.03
C LEU A 163 -1.95 14.54 -14.96
N ARG A 164 -1.15 15.48 -15.46
CA ARG A 164 -0.80 16.82 -14.93
C ARG A 164 -0.28 16.89 -13.49
N ARG A 165 1.06 16.93 -13.42
CA ARG A 165 1.81 17.65 -12.37
C ARG A 165 1.22 19.06 -12.19
N ARG A 166 0.33 19.24 -11.21
CA ARG A 166 0.24 20.49 -10.47
C ARG A 166 1.14 20.34 -9.25
N SER A 167 2.38 20.76 -9.46
CA SER A 167 3.29 21.14 -8.38
C SER A 167 2.62 22.28 -7.59
N SER A 168 1.83 21.93 -6.59
CA SER A 168 1.15 22.87 -5.69
C SER A 168 0.92 22.28 -4.30
N PHE A 169 1.66 21.22 -3.93
CA PHE A 169 1.68 20.69 -2.57
C PHE A 169 2.75 21.42 -1.74
N SER A 170 2.62 22.74 -1.64
CA SER A 170 3.17 23.56 -0.56
C SER A 170 2.70 25.01 -0.72
N THR A 171 2.24 25.61 0.38
CA THR A 171 2.24 27.07 0.63
C THR A 171 1.29 28.02 -0.13
N GLN A 172 0.10 27.60 -0.61
CA GLN A 172 -0.91 28.56 -1.12
C GLN A 172 -2.36 28.38 -0.64
N ILE A 173 -2.61 27.70 0.49
CA ILE A 173 -3.96 27.75 1.09
C ILE A 173 -4.16 29.02 1.96
N SER A 174 -3.09 29.78 2.27
CA SER A 174 -3.19 30.89 3.22
C SER A 174 -3.29 32.30 2.63
N ASP A 175 -3.35 32.50 1.30
CA ASP A 175 -3.30 33.88 0.75
C ASP A 175 -4.12 34.13 -0.54
N ARG A 176 -4.99 33.20 -0.96
CA ARG A 176 -5.93 33.49 -2.05
C ARG A 176 -7.20 34.12 -1.49
N GLY A 177 -7.31 35.42 -1.72
CA GLY A 177 -8.48 36.25 -1.46
C GLY A 177 -9.79 35.57 -1.87
N LEU A 178 -10.73 35.63 -0.94
CA LEU A 178 -12.09 35.14 -0.98
C LEU A 178 -12.94 35.96 -1.96
N ASP A 179 -12.94 35.67 -3.25
CA ASP A 179 -13.90 36.29 -4.19
C ASP A 179 -14.66 35.28 -5.08
N ASN A 180 -14.54 33.97 -4.83
CA ASN A 180 -15.38 32.97 -5.50
C ASN A 180 -16.33 32.29 -4.49
N PRO A 181 -17.65 32.59 -4.52
CA PRO A 181 -18.62 31.97 -3.62
C PRO A 181 -19.09 30.60 -4.15
N LEU A 182 -18.15 29.78 -4.63
CA LEU A 182 -18.46 28.46 -5.18
C LEU A 182 -18.05 27.37 -4.18
N VAL A 183 -19.08 26.85 -3.51
CA VAL A 183 -19.10 25.71 -2.59
C VAL A 183 -18.35 25.97 -1.29
N VAL A 184 -19.11 26.37 -0.26
CA VAL A 184 -18.72 26.32 1.16
C VAL A 184 -18.60 24.84 1.57
N GLY A 185 -17.59 24.16 1.04
CA GLY A 185 -17.16 22.87 1.57
C GLY A 185 -16.56 23.08 2.95
N ASP A 186 -16.73 22.10 3.84
CA ASP A 186 -16.07 22.08 5.15
C ASP A 186 -14.55 21.90 4.93
N VAL A 187 -13.87 23.02 4.62
CA VAL A 187 -12.43 23.09 4.40
C VAL A 187 -11.76 22.68 5.72
N GLY A 188 -11.10 21.52 5.73
CA GLY A 188 -10.54 20.93 6.95
C GLY A 188 -11.34 19.75 7.53
N SER A 189 -12.41 19.32 6.87
CA SER A 189 -13.03 18.03 7.16
C SER A 189 -12.05 16.89 6.88
N LEU A 190 -12.07 15.83 7.69
CA LEU A 190 -11.24 14.64 7.48
C LEU A 190 -11.39 14.08 6.06
N GLN A 191 -12.62 14.04 5.55
CA GLN A 191 -12.92 13.60 4.20
C GLN A 191 -12.16 14.44 3.15
N SER A 192 -12.19 15.77 3.26
CA SER A 192 -11.46 16.64 2.32
C SER A 192 -9.95 16.38 2.34
N ILE A 193 -9.37 16.15 3.52
CA ILE A 193 -7.94 15.86 3.67
C ILE A 193 -7.60 14.52 3.01
N LEU A 194 -8.42 13.48 3.23
CA LEU A 194 -8.21 12.17 2.62
C LEU A 194 -8.41 12.19 1.10
N GLU A 195 -9.42 12.90 0.60
CA GLU A 195 -9.65 13.11 -0.85
C GLU A 195 -8.42 13.76 -1.49
N ASP A 196 -7.83 14.77 -0.84
CA ASP A 196 -6.63 15.47 -1.34
C ASP A 196 -5.40 14.55 -1.37
N TYR A 197 -5.16 13.75 -0.32
CA TYR A 197 -4.07 12.78 -0.33
C TYR A 197 -4.29 11.68 -1.37
N LEU A 198 -5.53 11.23 -1.59
CA LEU A 198 -5.82 10.17 -2.55
C LEU A 198 -5.95 10.68 -3.99
N GLU A 199 -5.79 11.99 -4.23
CA GLU A 199 -5.98 12.62 -5.56
C GLU A 199 -7.35 12.29 -6.16
N VAL A 200 -8.37 12.19 -5.30
CA VAL A 200 -9.74 11.92 -5.74
C VAL A 200 -10.28 13.17 -6.42
N ASP A 201 -10.57 13.08 -7.72
CA ASP A 201 -11.22 14.18 -8.43
C ASP A 201 -12.64 14.35 -7.89
N ARG A 202 -12.85 15.39 -7.07
CA ARG A 202 -14.14 15.66 -6.41
C ARG A 202 -15.31 15.82 -7.37
N TYR A 203 -15.05 16.10 -8.65
CA TYR A 203 -16.08 16.28 -9.67
C TYR A 203 -16.40 15.01 -10.46
N GLN A 204 -15.45 14.07 -10.53
CA GLN A 204 -15.58 12.85 -11.34
C GLN A 204 -15.71 11.58 -10.49
N ALA A 205 -15.27 11.63 -9.24
CA ALA A 205 -15.31 10.48 -8.35
C ALA A 205 -16.78 10.08 -8.08
N PRO A 206 -17.12 8.78 -8.21
CA PRO A 206 -18.43 8.27 -7.84
C PRO A 206 -18.80 8.65 -6.41
N GLU A 207 -20.08 8.92 -6.17
CA GLU A 207 -20.57 9.23 -4.80
C GLU A 207 -20.28 8.10 -3.81
N SER A 208 -20.23 6.85 -4.27
CA SER A 208 -19.86 5.68 -3.45
C SER A 208 -18.46 5.83 -2.84
N VAL A 209 -17.47 6.29 -3.62
CA VAL A 209 -16.10 6.54 -3.13
C VAL A 209 -16.10 7.61 -2.04
N ARG A 210 -16.84 8.69 -2.26
CA ARG A 210 -16.92 9.81 -1.31
C ARG A 210 -17.66 9.41 -0.03
N SER A 211 -18.68 8.57 -0.16
CA SER A 211 -19.41 8.00 0.98
C SER A 211 -18.47 7.15 1.85
N VAL A 212 -17.68 6.26 1.24
CA VAL A 212 -16.70 5.43 1.96
C VAL A 212 -15.68 6.28 2.71
N LEU A 213 -15.16 7.37 2.12
CA LEU A 213 -14.27 8.30 2.84
C LEU A 213 -14.99 9.08 3.95
N GLY A 214 -16.30 9.33 3.82
CA GLY A 214 -17.12 9.91 4.86
C GLY A 214 -17.24 9.03 6.10
N GLU A 215 -17.30 7.71 5.92
CA GLU A 215 -17.35 6.72 7.01
C GLU A 215 -16.10 6.75 7.90
N ALA A 216 -14.96 7.22 7.37
CA ALA A 216 -13.71 7.38 8.13
C ALA A 216 -13.91 8.16 9.43
N LYS A 217 -14.83 9.14 9.43
CA LYS A 217 -15.12 9.96 10.61
C LYS A 217 -15.51 9.14 11.85
N SER A 218 -16.14 7.98 11.67
CA SER A 218 -16.55 7.11 12.78
C SER A 218 -15.36 6.47 13.53
N PHE A 219 -14.21 6.35 12.87
CA PHE A 219 -13.00 5.75 13.43
C PHE A 219 -12.01 6.78 14.00
N PHE A 220 -12.29 8.08 13.83
CA PHE A 220 -11.41 9.17 14.24
C PHE A 220 -12.03 9.95 15.39
N ARG A 221 -11.20 10.37 16.35
CA ARG A 221 -11.59 11.32 17.38
C ARG A 221 -11.32 12.74 16.91
N GLN A 222 -12.35 13.58 16.99
CA GLN A 222 -12.24 15.02 16.74
C GLN A 222 -11.79 15.74 18.03
N GLU A 223 -10.71 16.50 17.96
CA GLU A 223 -10.14 17.22 19.11
C GLU A 223 -9.97 18.70 18.76
N ARG A 224 -10.40 19.59 19.67
CA ARG A 224 -10.10 21.03 19.61
C ARG A 224 -9.05 21.34 20.65
N VAL A 225 -7.97 21.98 20.22
CA VAL A 225 -6.79 22.19 21.06
C VAL A 225 -6.39 23.65 21.04
N ALA A 226 -6.15 24.24 22.21
CA ALA A 226 -5.70 25.61 22.34
C ALA A 226 -4.25 25.78 21.84
N ALA A 227 -3.88 27.02 21.49
CA ALA A 227 -2.49 27.36 21.16
C ALA A 227 -1.54 27.08 22.34
N GLY A 228 -0.34 26.60 22.05
CA GLY A 228 0.70 26.27 23.03
C GLY A 228 0.58 24.89 23.67
N ALA A 229 -0.49 24.13 23.38
CA ALA A 229 -0.64 22.77 23.86
C ALA A 229 0.40 21.83 23.21
N VAL A 230 0.88 20.89 24.01
CA VAL A 230 1.81 19.84 23.58
C VAL A 230 1.01 18.60 23.23
N LEU A 231 1.04 18.20 21.96
CA LEU A 231 0.30 17.03 21.46
C LEU A 231 1.11 15.74 21.55
N ALA A 232 2.43 15.88 21.50
CA ALA A 232 3.37 14.80 21.69
C ALA A 232 4.68 15.38 22.24
N ASP A 233 5.34 14.65 23.12
CA ASP A 233 6.59 15.07 23.72
C ASP A 233 7.67 14.01 23.55
N HIS A 234 8.87 14.45 23.18
CA HIS A 234 10.01 13.57 22.99
C HIS A 234 10.60 13.21 24.36
N GLY A 235 10.58 11.93 24.72
CA GLY A 235 11.36 11.42 25.84
C GLY A 235 10.73 11.54 27.23
N ASN A 236 9.43 11.80 27.33
CA ASN A 236 8.70 11.63 28.59
C ASN A 236 7.92 10.30 28.59
N PRO A 237 8.55 9.17 28.96
CA PRO A 237 7.83 7.89 29.09
C PRO A 237 6.82 7.92 30.26
N SER A 238 6.89 8.94 31.12
CA SER A 238 6.12 9.06 32.36
C SER A 238 4.69 9.58 32.18
N SER A 239 4.31 10.08 31.00
CA SER A 239 2.89 10.29 30.65
C SER A 239 2.26 8.97 30.20
N SER A 240 2.26 7.98 31.10
CA SER A 240 1.48 6.72 31.19
C SER A 240 0.94 5.98 29.94
N SER A 241 1.41 6.20 28.72
CA SER A 241 1.14 5.34 27.56
C SER A 241 2.30 5.44 26.56
N SER A 242 3.25 4.52 26.69
CA SER A 242 4.60 4.61 26.12
C SER A 242 4.72 4.13 24.66
N SER A 243 3.76 4.48 23.80
CA SER A 243 3.96 4.44 22.35
C SER A 243 3.21 5.61 21.71
N PRO A 244 3.63 6.15 20.55
CA PRO A 244 2.76 7.03 19.78
C PRO A 244 1.56 6.22 19.31
N GLU A 245 0.50 6.35 20.08
CA GLU A 245 -0.74 5.66 19.82
C GLU A 245 -1.59 6.37 18.79
N LYS A 246 -1.17 7.53 18.29
CA LYS A 246 -2.00 8.44 17.50
C LYS A 246 -1.31 8.96 16.24
N VAL A 247 -2.07 9.02 15.15
CA VAL A 247 -1.80 9.84 13.97
C VAL A 247 -2.72 11.04 13.99
N TYR A 248 -2.20 12.21 13.66
CA TYR A 248 -2.96 13.46 13.66
C TYR A 248 -3.12 13.99 12.24
N PHE A 249 -4.34 14.39 11.90
CA PHE A 249 -4.70 15.10 10.67
C PHE A 249 -5.18 16.50 11.06
N ILE A 250 -4.57 17.55 10.51
CA ILE A 250 -4.89 18.92 10.88
C ILE A 250 -6.04 19.43 10.02
N GLY A 251 -7.22 19.61 10.61
CA GLY A 251 -8.35 20.27 9.96
C GLY A 251 -8.15 21.78 9.85
N SER A 252 -7.74 22.43 10.94
CA SER A 252 -7.43 23.86 10.96
C SER A 252 -6.33 24.19 11.96
N GLY A 253 -5.70 25.35 11.79
CA GLY A 253 -4.59 25.82 12.62
C GLY A 253 -3.23 25.31 12.16
N SER A 254 -2.24 25.34 13.05
CA SER A 254 -0.89 24.88 12.76
C SER A 254 -0.16 24.30 13.98
N VAL A 255 0.67 23.29 13.71
CA VAL A 255 1.49 22.57 14.68
C VAL A 255 2.95 22.69 14.28
N GLU A 256 3.81 22.98 15.24
CA GLU A 256 5.25 22.99 15.05
C GLU A 256 5.88 21.72 15.65
N LEU A 257 6.63 21.01 14.82
CA LEU A 257 7.43 19.87 15.22
C LEU A 257 8.82 20.35 15.60
N GLN A 258 9.28 19.97 16.78
CA GLN A 258 10.55 20.40 17.38
C GLN A 258 11.37 19.18 17.77
N ILE A 259 12.68 19.25 17.55
CA ILE A 259 13.64 18.24 18.03
C ILE A 259 14.58 18.86 19.06
N PRO A 260 15.13 18.08 20.00
CA PRO A 260 16.16 18.57 20.89
C PRO A 260 17.37 19.11 20.11
N GLY A 261 17.88 20.29 20.52
CA GLY A 261 19.09 20.90 19.97
C GLY A 261 20.03 21.34 21.08
N LYS A 262 21.30 21.60 20.75
CA LYS A 262 22.33 22.00 21.72
C LYS A 262 21.98 23.29 22.47
N CYS A 263 21.28 24.20 21.81
CA CYS A 263 20.87 25.51 22.35
C CYS A 263 19.36 25.57 22.62
N GLY A 264 18.72 24.43 22.89
CA GLY A 264 17.28 24.33 23.09
C GLY A 264 16.55 23.68 21.91
N PRO A 265 15.19 23.62 21.95
CA PRO A 265 14.39 22.98 20.91
C PRO A 265 14.61 23.64 19.56
N ARG A 266 14.97 22.84 18.56
CA ARG A 266 15.10 23.27 17.17
C ARG A 266 13.83 22.92 16.41
N ARG A 267 13.25 23.88 15.69
CA ARG A 267 12.13 23.62 14.79
C ARG A 267 12.56 22.67 13.67
N LEU A 268 11.87 21.54 13.56
CA LEU A 268 12.01 20.58 12.46
C LEU A 268 11.10 20.99 11.29
N GLN A 269 9.81 21.20 11.56
CA GLN A 269 8.80 21.45 10.54
C GLN A 269 7.58 22.19 11.11
N LYS A 270 6.92 23.02 10.29
CA LYS A 270 5.57 23.53 10.58
C LYS A 270 4.58 22.75 9.72
N VAL A 271 3.59 22.13 10.35
CA VAL A 271 2.49 21.39 9.70
C VAL A 271 1.23 22.24 9.83
N CYS A 272 0.58 22.53 8.71
CA CYS A 272 -0.63 23.37 8.65
C CYS A 272 -1.86 22.51 8.35
N ALA A 273 -3.03 23.14 8.27
CA ALA A 273 -4.27 22.52 7.78
C ALA A 273 -4.05 21.70 6.50
N GLY A 274 -4.64 20.50 6.44
CA GLY A 274 -4.43 19.50 5.41
C GLY A 274 -3.23 18.57 5.64
N GLY A 275 -2.32 18.94 6.53
CA GLY A 275 -1.14 18.12 6.85
C GLY A 275 -1.40 17.04 7.89
N THR A 276 -0.50 16.06 7.93
CA THR A 276 -0.46 14.97 8.91
C THR A 276 0.85 14.97 9.68
N PHE A 277 0.83 14.43 10.91
CA PHE A 277 2.05 14.13 11.67
C PHE A 277 1.82 12.98 12.67
N GLY A 278 2.91 12.40 13.16
CA GLY A 278 2.90 11.29 14.13
C GLY A 278 2.79 9.90 13.50
N GLU A 279 2.65 9.84 12.18
CA GLU A 279 2.46 8.62 11.41
C GLU A 279 3.65 7.66 11.50
N VAL A 280 4.88 8.14 11.42
CA VAL A 280 6.07 7.27 11.47
C VAL A 280 6.12 6.52 12.81
N GLY A 281 5.95 7.23 13.91
CA GLY A 281 5.92 6.63 15.24
C GLY A 281 4.76 5.64 15.36
N PHE A 282 3.57 6.03 14.90
CA PHE A 282 2.40 5.16 14.91
C PHE A 282 2.66 3.88 14.11
N PHE A 283 3.07 3.91 12.84
CA PHE A 283 3.23 2.68 12.08
C PHE A 283 4.41 1.82 12.53
N LEU A 284 5.51 2.44 12.97
CA LEU A 284 6.72 1.71 13.40
C LEU A 284 6.69 1.27 14.88
N ARG A 285 5.68 1.70 15.66
CA ARG A 285 5.59 1.46 17.11
C ARG A 285 6.85 1.96 17.86
N THR A 286 7.45 3.03 17.38
CA THR A 286 8.65 3.65 17.96
C THR A 286 8.27 4.93 18.70
N PRO A 287 8.93 5.33 19.79
CA PRO A 287 8.70 6.62 20.43
C PRO A 287 8.80 7.78 19.44
N GLN A 288 8.02 8.86 19.65
CA GLN A 288 8.12 10.03 18.78
C GLN A 288 9.50 10.67 18.89
N ALA A 289 10.11 10.95 17.74
CA ALA A 289 11.41 11.60 17.65
C ALA A 289 11.34 13.13 17.84
N PHE A 290 10.14 13.69 17.99
CA PHE A 290 9.89 15.12 18.05
C PHE A 290 8.86 15.46 19.12
N ARG A 291 8.84 16.75 19.49
CA ARG A 291 7.82 17.40 20.29
C ARG A 291 6.89 18.18 19.36
N ALA A 292 5.59 17.95 19.46
CA ALA A 292 4.57 18.62 18.64
C ALA A 292 3.84 19.67 19.48
N VAL A 293 3.89 20.94 19.07
CA VAL A 293 3.28 22.07 19.81
C VAL A 293 2.35 22.85 18.90
N THR A 294 1.10 23.06 19.33
CA THR A 294 0.16 23.91 18.59
C THR A 294 0.62 25.37 18.64
N ARG A 295 0.60 26.08 17.51
CA ARG A 295 0.94 27.52 17.44
C ARG A 295 -0.28 28.41 17.49
N GLU A 296 -1.41 27.87 17.06
CA GLU A 296 -2.73 28.51 17.00
C GLU A 296 -3.76 27.52 17.57
N PRO A 297 -5.00 27.94 17.85
CA PRO A 297 -6.08 27.01 18.10
C PRO A 297 -6.23 26.04 16.93
N CYS A 298 -6.10 24.74 17.21
CA CYS A 298 -6.12 23.68 16.21
C CYS A 298 -7.40 22.86 16.30
N HIS A 299 -7.84 22.42 15.14
CA HIS A 299 -8.86 21.39 14.99
C HIS A 299 -8.21 20.15 14.40
N LEU A 300 -8.23 19.04 15.13
CA LEU A 300 -7.48 17.82 14.80
C LEU A 300 -8.43 16.64 14.66
N HIS A 301 -8.16 15.79 13.68
CA HIS A 301 -8.75 14.45 13.58
C HIS A 301 -7.66 13.44 13.95
N THR A 302 -7.94 12.65 14.97
CA THR A 302 -6.94 11.77 15.59
C THR A 302 -7.35 10.32 15.36
N LEU A 303 -6.46 9.54 14.75
CA LEU A 303 -6.63 8.10 14.61
C LEU A 303 -5.74 7.39 15.62
N ASP A 304 -6.34 6.66 16.55
CA ASP A 304 -5.59 5.83 17.49
C ASP A 304 -5.52 4.35 17.07
N ARG A 305 -4.86 3.52 17.88
CA ARG A 305 -4.72 2.08 17.63
C ARG A 305 -6.05 1.36 17.58
N THR A 306 -6.94 1.72 18.49
CA THR A 306 -8.26 1.09 18.62
C THR A 306 -9.11 1.44 17.39
N GLY A 307 -9.10 2.70 16.97
CA GLY A 307 -9.76 3.17 15.75
C GLY A 307 -9.21 2.50 14.49
N MET A 308 -7.88 2.36 14.38
CA MET A 308 -7.27 1.63 13.26
C MET A 308 -7.65 0.15 13.26
N ALA A 309 -7.63 -0.53 14.41
CA ALA A 309 -8.01 -1.94 14.51
C ALA A 309 -9.50 -2.17 14.21
N ALA A 310 -10.37 -1.27 14.69
CA ALA A 310 -11.79 -1.28 14.38
C ALA A 310 -12.02 -1.07 12.87
N MET A 311 -11.32 -0.13 12.26
CA MET A 311 -11.38 0.13 10.82
C MET A 311 -10.92 -1.08 10.00
N GLN A 312 -9.84 -1.75 10.41
CA GLN A 312 -9.36 -2.98 9.76
C GLN A 312 -10.42 -4.10 9.77
N HIS A 313 -11.18 -4.23 10.86
CA HIS A 313 -12.16 -5.28 11.00
C HIS A 313 -13.49 -4.94 10.31
N GLN A 314 -13.98 -3.71 10.47
CA GLN A 314 -15.30 -3.30 10.01
C GLN A 314 -15.30 -2.86 8.54
N ASN A 315 -14.23 -2.20 8.08
CA ASN A 315 -14.12 -1.71 6.70
C ASN A 315 -12.64 -1.79 6.22
N PRO A 316 -12.15 -2.98 5.84
CA PRO A 316 -10.75 -3.17 5.45
C PRO A 316 -10.36 -2.34 4.22
N GLY A 317 -11.27 -2.11 3.27
CA GLY A 317 -11.03 -1.25 2.11
C GLY A 317 -10.74 0.20 2.50
N LEU A 318 -11.52 0.75 3.44
CA LEU A 318 -11.27 2.08 3.99
C LEU A 318 -9.93 2.15 4.73
N CYS A 319 -9.58 1.10 5.49
CA CYS A 319 -8.28 1.04 6.16
C CYS A 319 -7.12 1.12 5.16
N ILE A 320 -7.20 0.42 4.03
CA ILE A 320 -6.19 0.48 2.96
C ILE A 320 -6.07 1.91 2.42
N LEU A 321 -7.19 2.59 2.17
CA LEU A 321 -7.20 3.97 1.67
C LEU A 321 -6.55 4.94 2.67
N VAL A 322 -6.87 4.82 3.96
CA VAL A 322 -6.25 5.65 5.01
C VAL A 322 -4.75 5.38 5.11
N GLN A 323 -4.32 4.11 5.06
CA GLN A 323 -2.90 3.75 5.05
C GLN A 323 -2.17 4.31 3.82
N LYS A 324 -2.80 4.26 2.64
CA LYS A 324 -2.27 4.85 1.40
C LYS A 324 -2.10 6.36 1.52
N ALA A 325 -3.09 7.06 2.07
CA ALA A 325 -3.02 8.50 2.32
C ALA A 325 -1.86 8.85 3.26
N VAL A 326 -1.71 8.09 4.35
CA VAL A 326 -0.59 8.28 5.29
C VAL A 326 0.76 8.01 4.62
N MET A 327 0.90 6.91 3.88
CA MET A 327 2.13 6.58 3.17
C MET A 327 2.55 7.72 2.23
N LYS A 328 1.59 8.27 1.48
CA LYS A 328 1.84 9.41 0.61
C LYS A 328 2.31 10.63 1.40
N SER A 329 1.71 10.90 2.56
CA SER A 329 2.14 12.02 3.41
C SER A 329 3.61 11.89 3.84
N ILE A 330 4.05 10.68 4.21
CA ILE A 330 5.46 10.40 4.56
C ILE A 330 6.37 10.65 3.36
N CYS A 331 6.00 10.13 2.19
CA CYS A 331 6.77 10.33 0.96
C CYS A 331 6.93 11.81 0.61
N LEU A 332 5.84 12.59 0.71
CA LEU A 332 5.88 14.04 0.45
C LEU A 332 6.79 14.77 1.45
N ALA A 333 6.72 14.44 2.74
CA ALA A 333 7.58 15.03 3.76
C ALA A 333 9.07 14.67 3.52
N ALA A 334 9.35 13.44 3.12
CA ALA A 334 10.71 12.98 2.79
C ALA A 334 11.26 13.71 1.54
N SER A 335 10.46 13.87 0.49
CA SER A 335 10.85 14.60 -0.72
C SER A 335 11.21 16.06 -0.42
N LEU A 336 10.40 16.75 0.39
CA LEU A 336 10.67 18.13 0.80
C LEU A 336 11.94 18.24 1.66
N SER A 337 12.21 17.24 2.49
CA SER A 337 13.44 17.19 3.31
C SER A 337 14.70 17.07 2.44
N ILE A 338 14.65 16.25 1.38
CA ILE A 338 15.79 16.06 0.46
C ILE A 338 16.11 17.35 -0.28
N GLU A 339 15.09 18.08 -0.77
CA GLU A 339 15.28 19.36 -1.45
C GLU A 339 15.95 20.39 -0.53
N SER A 340 15.54 20.43 0.75
CA SER A 340 16.12 21.35 1.74
C SER A 340 17.59 21.05 2.08
N ALA A 341 18.03 19.79 1.97
CA ALA A 341 19.41 19.40 2.26
C ALA A 341 20.38 19.69 1.09
N HIS A 342 19.86 19.79 -0.14
CA HIS A 342 20.65 20.11 -1.33
C HIS A 342 20.90 21.61 -1.49
N LEU A 343 20.02 22.44 -0.93
CA LEU A 343 20.31 23.84 -0.67
C LEU A 343 21.27 23.84 0.52
N GLY A 344 22.58 23.77 0.23
CA GLY A 344 23.64 23.82 1.25
C GLY A 344 23.40 24.96 2.26
N PRO A 345 24.00 24.89 3.46
CA PRO A 345 23.76 25.86 4.51
C PRO A 345 23.87 27.26 3.91
N VAL A 346 22.76 27.97 3.88
CA VAL A 346 22.73 29.36 3.45
C VAL A 346 23.67 30.06 4.42
N ASP A 347 24.86 30.41 3.92
CA ASP A 347 25.83 31.21 4.64
C ASP A 347 25.22 32.60 4.74
N ASP A 348 24.33 32.76 5.72
CA ASP A 348 23.80 34.03 6.16
C ASP A 348 25.03 34.81 6.63
N GLY A 349 25.69 35.54 5.73
CA GLY A 349 26.96 36.25 5.93
C GLY A 349 26.97 37.33 7.02
N ARG A 350 26.09 37.23 8.02
CA ARG A 350 26.00 38.02 9.25
C ARG A 350 26.82 37.47 10.41
N SER A 351 27.49 36.32 10.29
CA SER A 351 28.18 35.70 11.42
C SER A 351 29.70 35.87 11.47
N VAL A 352 30.28 37.02 11.05
CA VAL A 352 31.63 37.42 11.48
C VAL A 352 31.76 38.94 11.52
N ARG A 353 31.61 39.55 12.72
CA ARG A 353 32.27 40.81 13.17
C ARG A 353 31.80 41.16 14.60
N LEU A 354 32.09 40.29 15.56
CA LEU A 354 32.02 40.63 16.99
C LEU A 354 33.19 39.93 17.67
N GLY A 355 34.25 40.69 17.93
CA GLY A 355 35.43 40.21 18.66
C GLY A 355 36.76 40.75 18.17
N ARG A 356 36.95 42.08 18.18
CA ARG A 356 38.30 42.69 18.29
C ARG A 356 38.21 44.14 18.78
N ILE A 357 37.80 44.33 20.04
CA ILE A 357 38.13 45.54 20.80
C ILE A 357 38.50 45.05 22.21
N GLU A 358 39.53 45.68 22.78
CA GLU A 358 40.12 45.49 24.11
C GLU A 358 41.38 44.61 24.17
N GLU A 359 42.51 45.22 23.80
CA GLU A 359 43.71 45.21 24.64
C GLU A 359 44.64 46.36 24.20
N GLU A 360 44.44 47.55 24.78
CA GLU A 360 45.47 48.60 24.84
C GLU A 360 45.14 49.54 26.01
N ARG A 361 45.67 49.21 27.19
CA ARG A 361 46.06 50.17 28.24
C ARG A 361 46.88 49.53 29.35
#